data_AF-A0A1R4EGF4-F1
#
_entry.id   AF-A0A1R4EGF4-F1
#
_cell.length_a   1.000
_cell.length_b   1.000
_cell.length_c   1.000
_cell.angle_alpha   90.00
_cell.angle_beta   90.00
_cell.angle_gamma   90.00
#
_symmetry.space_group_name_H-M   'P 1'
#
loop_
_entity.id
_entity.type
_entity.pdbx_description
1 polymer ?
#
loop_
_entity_poly.entity_id
_entity_poly.type
_entity_poly.pdbx_seq_one_letter_code
_entity_poly.pdbx_strand_id
1 'polypeptide(L)'
;MQWQQEKNLQDVELRDQNRPDTGFLSWSNYIKKHREDPSQRYQVAQKFLPWPLGFKESVLALRAIIRDKKKADVDYESDLLSLYHLAAWESFCPKQCESIDEPAFKVFDQIPGGVVADLEVDYQQLGYKQLKLVTKTDAKMLVSLYGEPKQHSTLNQLYAEVWQQAEQDYLNRLQTSEPAEQLEEASEPKLKYGLSTASRKYDANGQVIASQKSPSQAEKHIKARIRSSQKAAQETEKEDRYSAMVARGKQLSGLVVQALRERRLIKERVLNGSFKNIKQTLANKKMVTVLGASCLVMTRKLRSHNRNK
;
A
#
# COMPACT_ATOMS: atom_id res chain seq x y z
N MET A 1 11.34 -3.98 24.58
CA MET A 1 10.33 -5.03 24.78
C MET A 1 9.83 -5.47 23.42
N GLN A 2 9.62 -6.77 23.20
CA GLN A 2 8.96 -7.25 21.98
C GLN A 2 7.45 -7.15 22.16
N TRP A 3 6.71 -6.85 21.10
CA TRP A 3 5.25 -6.69 21.15
C TRP A 3 4.55 -7.92 21.77
N GLN A 4 5.02 -9.12 21.43
CA GLN A 4 4.51 -10.40 21.93
C GLN A 4 4.70 -10.61 23.44
N GLN A 5 5.50 -9.77 24.11
CA GLN A 5 5.80 -9.88 25.54
C GLN A 5 4.97 -8.92 26.40
N GLU A 6 4.20 -8.04 25.77
CA GLU A 6 3.34 -7.08 26.46
C GLU A 6 2.19 -7.80 27.16
N LYS A 7 1.97 -7.52 28.44
CA LYS A 7 0.94 -8.18 29.25
C LYS A 7 -0.21 -7.26 29.62
N ASN A 8 0.05 -5.96 29.72
CA ASN A 8 -0.90 -5.00 30.24
C ASN A 8 -0.80 -3.65 29.51
N LEU A 9 -1.69 -2.72 29.86
CA LEU A 9 -1.75 -1.40 29.24
C LEU A 9 -0.51 -0.53 29.51
N GLN A 10 0.21 -0.75 30.62
CA GLN A 10 1.46 -0.03 30.88
C GLN A 10 2.54 -0.43 29.86
N ASP A 11 2.56 -1.70 29.45
CA ASP A 11 3.47 -2.16 28.40
C ASP A 11 3.12 -1.54 27.03
N VAL A 12 1.83 -1.36 26.74
CA VAL A 12 1.33 -0.67 25.53
C VAL A 12 1.77 0.80 25.52
N GLU A 13 1.59 1.51 26.62
CA GLU A 13 2.06 2.89 26.78
C GLU A 13 3.58 3.00 26.63
N LEU A 14 4.31 2.06 27.25
CA LEU A 14 5.76 1.99 27.14
C LEU A 14 6.21 1.73 25.70
N ARG A 15 5.49 0.89 24.94
CA ARG A 15 5.75 0.68 23.51
C ARG A 15 5.54 1.97 22.74
N ASP A 16 4.46 2.70 22.98
CA ASP A 16 4.18 3.96 22.28
C ASP A 16 5.23 5.03 22.55
N GLN A 17 5.70 5.14 23.80
CA GLN A 17 6.79 6.06 24.19
C GLN A 17 8.13 5.68 23.56
N ASN A 18 8.42 4.37 23.44
CA ASN A 18 9.69 3.86 22.92
C ASN A 18 9.68 3.56 21.41
N ARG A 19 8.55 3.78 20.73
CA ARG A 19 8.44 3.54 19.29
C ARG A 19 9.44 4.45 18.56
N PRO A 20 10.31 3.91 17.69
CA PRO A 20 11.33 4.71 17.04
C PRO A 20 10.70 5.87 16.25
N ASP A 21 11.20 7.09 16.43
CA ASP A 21 10.83 8.22 15.56
C ASP A 21 11.47 7.98 14.19
N THR A 22 10.73 7.30 13.33
CA THR A 22 11.15 7.17 11.95
C THR A 22 11.02 8.49 11.21
N GLY A 23 10.23 9.47 11.63
CA GLY A 23 9.72 10.47 10.72
C GLY A 23 8.90 9.81 9.59
N PHE A 24 7.80 10.43 9.21
CA PHE A 24 6.85 9.86 8.23
C PHE A 24 7.47 9.50 6.86
N LEU A 25 8.66 10.01 6.54
CA LEU A 25 9.42 9.76 5.32
C LEU A 25 10.56 8.74 5.44
N SER A 26 10.93 8.23 6.63
CA SER A 26 12.10 7.35 6.70
C SER A 26 11.85 5.89 6.43
N TRP A 27 10.64 5.34 6.49
CA TRP A 27 10.47 3.89 6.30
C TRP A 27 10.95 3.41 4.93
N SER A 28 10.51 4.10 3.88
CA SER A 28 10.95 3.85 2.51
C SER A 28 12.45 4.07 2.33
N ASN A 29 13.02 5.07 3.02
CA ASN A 29 14.46 5.36 2.98
C ASN A 29 15.28 4.33 3.79
N TYR A 30 14.71 3.82 4.88
CA TYR A 30 15.28 2.80 5.74
C TYR A 30 15.34 1.47 5.00
N ILE A 31 14.22 1.05 4.38
CA ILE A 31 14.20 -0.13 3.51
C ILE A 31 15.19 0.00 2.36
N LYS A 32 15.30 1.19 1.73
CA LYS A 32 16.30 1.41 0.67
C LYS A 32 17.73 1.28 1.19
N LYS A 33 18.03 1.88 2.35
CA LYS A 33 19.36 1.86 2.97
C LYS A 33 19.76 0.46 3.43
N HIS A 34 18.81 -0.31 3.97
CA HIS A 34 19.03 -1.64 4.53
C HIS A 34 18.50 -2.74 3.60
N ARG A 35 18.38 -2.47 2.30
CA ARG A 35 17.78 -3.40 1.32
C ARG A 35 18.43 -4.78 1.35
N GLU A 36 19.76 -4.78 1.45
CA GLU A 36 20.60 -5.97 1.45
C GLU A 36 20.76 -6.62 2.83
N ASP A 37 20.15 -6.06 3.87
CA ASP A 37 20.18 -6.59 5.24
C ASP A 37 18.76 -6.92 5.73
N PRO A 38 18.22 -8.09 5.34
CA PRO A 38 16.87 -8.47 5.73
C PRO A 38 16.73 -8.74 7.23
N SER A 39 17.80 -9.18 7.91
CA SER A 39 17.80 -9.39 9.36
C SER A 39 17.59 -8.08 10.12
N GLN A 40 18.31 -7.03 9.73
CA GLN A 40 18.16 -5.70 10.32
C GLN A 40 16.77 -5.10 10.02
N ARG A 41 16.26 -5.29 8.79
CA ARG A 41 14.89 -4.88 8.42
C ARG A 41 13.84 -5.56 9.29
N TYR A 42 13.98 -6.86 9.54
CA TYR A 42 13.09 -7.61 10.42
C TYR A 42 13.08 -7.04 11.84
N GLN A 43 14.27 -6.87 12.45
CA GLN A 43 14.39 -6.36 13.82
C GLN A 43 13.75 -4.98 14.00
N VAL A 44 13.87 -4.10 13.01
CA VAL A 44 13.23 -2.78 13.08
C VAL A 44 11.74 -2.86 12.83
N ALA A 45 11.27 -3.67 11.88
CA ALA A 45 9.84 -3.87 11.62
C ALA A 45 9.09 -4.41 12.84
N GLN A 46 9.73 -5.26 13.64
CA GLN A 46 9.16 -5.74 14.90
C GLN A 46 8.87 -4.61 15.90
N LYS A 47 9.64 -3.51 15.88
CA LYS A 47 9.40 -2.33 16.75
C LYS A 47 8.16 -1.53 16.35
N PHE A 48 7.61 -1.78 15.16
CA PHE A 48 6.40 -1.14 14.67
C PHE A 48 5.15 -2.01 14.83
N LEU A 49 5.25 -3.20 15.39
CA LEU A 49 4.06 -3.96 15.75
C LEU A 49 3.26 -3.19 16.83
N PRO A 50 1.92 -3.29 16.84
CA PRO A 50 1.07 -4.04 15.91
C PRO A 50 0.64 -3.26 14.64
N TRP A 51 1.33 -2.18 14.25
CA TRP A 51 0.92 -1.43 13.05
C TRP A 51 0.97 -2.29 11.78
N PRO A 52 0.02 -2.12 10.83
CA PRO A 52 -0.04 -2.91 9.60
C PRO A 52 1.28 -2.92 8.79
N LEU A 53 2.00 -1.79 8.82
CA LEU A 53 3.29 -1.67 8.14
C LEU A 53 4.38 -2.53 8.80
N GLY A 54 4.38 -2.65 10.12
CA GLY A 54 5.31 -3.48 10.89
C GLY A 54 5.13 -4.96 10.55
N PHE A 55 3.89 -5.44 10.52
CA PHE A 55 3.58 -6.82 10.08
C PHE A 55 4.03 -7.07 8.64
N LYS A 56 3.63 -6.19 7.71
CA LYS A 56 3.95 -6.33 6.29
C LYS A 56 5.46 -6.42 6.04
N GLU A 57 6.24 -5.53 6.65
CA GLU A 57 7.69 -5.54 6.46
C GLU A 57 8.36 -6.71 7.15
N SER A 58 7.91 -7.11 8.34
CA SER A 58 8.45 -8.27 9.04
C SER A 58 8.34 -9.54 8.18
N VAL A 59 7.17 -9.75 7.56
CA VAL A 59 6.94 -10.87 6.63
C VAL A 59 7.81 -10.73 5.36
N LEU A 60 7.98 -9.52 4.81
CA LEU A 60 8.85 -9.30 3.63
C LEU A 60 10.33 -9.58 3.94
N ALA A 61 10.80 -9.20 5.12
CA ALA A 61 12.15 -9.45 5.59
C ALA A 61 12.39 -10.96 5.80
N LEU A 62 11.46 -11.65 6.46
CA LEU A 62 11.53 -13.12 6.63
C LEU A 62 11.55 -13.86 5.30
N ARG A 63 10.77 -13.42 4.30
CA ARG A 63 10.85 -14.02 2.95
C ARG A 63 12.22 -13.89 2.30
N ALA A 64 12.92 -12.78 2.53
CA ALA A 64 14.27 -12.61 2.03
C ALA A 64 15.25 -13.57 2.74
N ILE A 65 15.16 -13.65 4.07
CA ILE A 65 15.93 -14.60 4.89
C ILE A 65 15.71 -16.04 4.44
N ILE A 66 14.44 -16.48 4.32
CA ILE A 66 14.06 -17.84 3.86
C ILE A 66 14.63 -18.11 2.47
N ARG A 67 14.58 -17.13 1.56
CA ARG A 67 15.11 -17.30 0.21
C ARG A 67 16.62 -17.52 0.22
N ASP A 68 17.35 -16.77 1.05
CA ASP A 68 18.81 -16.88 1.11
C ASP A 68 19.23 -18.16 1.83
N LYS A 69 18.54 -18.57 2.90
CA LYS A 69 18.71 -19.89 3.53
C LYS A 69 18.44 -21.03 2.55
N LYS A 70 17.37 -20.96 1.77
CA LYS A 70 17.04 -21.96 0.75
C LYS A 70 18.10 -22.06 -0.35
N LYS A 71 18.72 -20.94 -0.77
CA LYS A 71 19.84 -20.97 -1.73
C LYS A 71 21.09 -21.59 -1.13
N ALA A 72 21.30 -21.39 0.17
CA ALA A 72 22.42 -21.95 0.92
C ALA A 72 22.18 -23.38 1.42
N ASP A 73 21.03 -23.98 1.09
CA ASP A 73 20.58 -25.30 1.59
C ASP A 73 20.59 -25.42 3.13
N VAL A 74 20.21 -24.33 3.80
CA VAL A 74 20.08 -24.24 5.26
C VAL A 74 18.61 -24.32 5.66
N ASP A 75 18.32 -24.97 6.78
CA ASP A 75 16.98 -25.03 7.36
C ASP A 75 16.36 -23.63 7.57
N TYR A 76 15.13 -23.49 7.12
CA TYR A 76 14.33 -22.26 7.13
C TYR A 76 12.94 -22.46 7.76
N GLU A 77 12.66 -23.63 8.32
CA GLU A 77 11.34 -23.98 8.87
C GLU A 77 10.91 -23.01 9.98
N SER A 78 11.82 -22.69 10.90
CA SER A 78 11.57 -21.74 12.00
C SER A 78 11.23 -20.32 11.52
N ASP A 79 11.88 -19.84 10.45
CA ASP A 79 11.57 -18.53 9.86
C ASP A 79 10.22 -18.54 9.15
N LEU A 80 9.88 -19.65 8.48
CA LEU A 80 8.59 -19.83 7.82
C LEU A 80 7.45 -19.92 8.84
N LEU A 81 7.67 -20.60 9.96
CA LEU A 81 6.72 -20.63 11.07
C LEU A 81 6.53 -19.23 11.67
N SER A 82 7.63 -18.49 11.87
CA SER A 82 7.56 -17.09 12.34
C SER A 82 6.78 -16.20 11.36
N LEU A 83 6.97 -16.39 10.06
CA LEU A 83 6.22 -15.67 9.01
C LEU A 83 4.73 -16.00 9.10
N TYR A 84 4.40 -17.28 9.29
CA TYR A 84 3.02 -17.74 9.43
C TYR A 84 2.34 -17.15 10.67
N HIS A 85 3.01 -17.15 11.83
CA HIS A 85 2.49 -16.50 13.04
C HIS A 85 2.24 -15.01 12.85
N LEU A 86 3.14 -14.27 12.20
CA LEU A 86 2.91 -12.85 11.90
C LEU A 86 1.69 -12.63 11.01
N ALA A 87 1.46 -13.51 10.04
CA ALA A 87 0.27 -13.45 9.20
C ALA A 87 -1.00 -13.84 9.96
N ALA A 88 -0.92 -14.81 10.88
CA ALA A 88 -2.00 -15.19 11.77
C ALA A 88 -2.39 -14.03 12.70
N TRP A 89 -1.43 -13.42 13.39
CA TRP A 89 -1.66 -12.28 14.29
C TRP A 89 -2.20 -11.06 13.55
N GLU A 90 -1.73 -10.74 12.34
CA GLU A 90 -2.32 -9.65 11.53
C GLU A 90 -3.79 -9.93 11.19
N SER A 91 -4.13 -11.21 10.96
CA SER A 91 -5.52 -11.61 10.65
C SER A 91 -6.47 -11.48 11.85
N PHE A 92 -5.96 -11.22 13.06
CA PHE A 92 -6.77 -10.87 14.23
C PHE A 92 -7.42 -9.49 14.09
N CYS A 93 -6.79 -8.57 13.36
CA CYS A 93 -7.31 -7.23 13.12
C CYS A 93 -8.20 -7.21 11.86
N PRO A 94 -9.51 -6.96 11.98
CA PRO A 94 -10.36 -6.68 10.84
C PRO A 94 -9.95 -5.35 10.17
N LYS A 95 -10.61 -4.99 9.07
CA LYS A 95 -10.28 -3.73 8.35
C LYS A 95 -10.87 -2.49 9.04
N GLN A 96 -12.07 -2.63 9.58
CA GLN A 96 -12.89 -1.58 10.17
C GLN A 96 -13.55 -2.18 11.41
N CYS A 97 -13.79 -1.35 12.41
CA CYS A 97 -14.63 -1.68 13.55
C CYS A 97 -16.05 -1.25 13.22
N GLU A 98 -16.99 -2.20 13.19
CA GLU A 98 -18.38 -1.90 12.85
C GLU A 98 -19.08 -1.05 13.91
N SER A 99 -18.65 -1.14 15.18
CA SER A 99 -19.30 -0.41 16.29
C SER A 99 -18.91 1.06 16.41
N ILE A 100 -17.73 1.45 15.90
CA ILE A 100 -17.14 2.79 16.09
C ILE A 100 -16.86 3.57 14.81
N ASP A 101 -17.15 3.00 13.63
CA ASP A 101 -16.81 3.59 12.30
C ASP A 101 -15.35 4.08 12.21
N GLU A 102 -14.46 3.37 12.90
CA GLU A 102 -13.03 3.67 12.92
C GLU A 102 -12.21 2.51 12.35
N PRO A 103 -11.03 2.81 11.76
CA PRO A 103 -10.10 1.77 11.35
C PRO A 103 -9.72 0.89 12.55
N ALA A 104 -9.95 -0.42 12.41
CA ALA A 104 -9.73 -1.39 13.48
C ALA A 104 -8.28 -1.44 14.01
N PHE A 105 -7.31 -0.95 13.24
CA PHE A 105 -5.93 -0.86 13.73
C PHE A 105 -5.79 0.03 14.97
N LYS A 106 -6.70 1.01 15.17
CA LYS A 106 -6.70 1.85 16.37
C LYS A 106 -7.03 1.05 17.62
N VAL A 107 -8.01 0.16 17.55
CA VAL A 107 -8.32 -0.79 18.63
C VAL A 107 -7.14 -1.73 18.82
N PHE A 108 -6.62 -2.30 17.72
CA PHE A 108 -5.52 -3.25 17.77
C PHE A 108 -4.23 -2.69 18.39
N ASP A 109 -3.93 -1.40 18.15
CA ASP A 109 -2.77 -0.71 18.76
C ASP A 109 -2.93 -0.48 20.26
N GLN A 110 -4.09 -0.75 20.85
CA GLN A 110 -4.34 -0.67 22.30
C GLN A 110 -4.34 -2.04 22.98
N ILE A 111 -4.26 -3.14 22.22
CA ILE A 111 -4.22 -4.49 22.76
C ILE A 111 -2.77 -4.86 23.09
N PRO A 112 -2.45 -5.27 24.34
CA PRO A 112 -1.14 -5.81 24.67
C PRO A 112 -0.82 -7.00 23.75
N GLY A 113 0.31 -6.96 23.07
CA GLY A 113 0.62 -7.98 22.07
C GLY A 113 0.72 -9.41 22.59
N GLY A 114 1.02 -9.62 23.88
CA GLY A 114 0.98 -10.94 24.52
C GLY A 114 -0.41 -11.57 24.49
N VAL A 115 -1.47 -10.76 24.65
CA VAL A 115 -2.87 -11.26 24.56
C VAL A 115 -3.14 -11.92 23.21
N VAL A 116 -2.57 -11.36 22.13
CA VAL A 116 -2.75 -11.86 20.76
C VAL A 116 -1.75 -12.99 20.45
N ALA A 117 -0.53 -12.89 20.99
CA ALA A 117 0.51 -13.89 20.83
C ALA A 117 0.19 -15.21 21.55
N ASP A 118 -0.57 -15.14 22.66
CA ASP A 118 -1.00 -16.30 23.46
C ASP A 118 -2.21 -17.03 22.84
N LEU A 119 -2.87 -16.46 21.83
CA LEU A 119 -3.94 -17.15 21.11
C LEU A 119 -3.38 -18.37 20.37
N GLU A 120 -4.02 -19.52 20.52
CA GLU A 120 -3.56 -20.75 19.87
C GLU A 120 -3.69 -20.62 18.35
N VAL A 121 -2.57 -20.88 17.66
CA VAL A 121 -2.46 -20.87 16.20
C VAL A 121 -2.36 -22.32 15.70
N ASP A 122 -3.49 -23.00 15.62
CA ASP A 122 -3.57 -24.34 15.01
C ASP A 122 -3.61 -24.23 13.49
N TYR A 123 -2.55 -24.70 12.82
CA TYR A 123 -2.44 -24.72 11.36
C TYR A 123 -3.60 -25.47 10.70
N GLN A 124 -4.10 -26.55 11.31
CA GLN A 124 -5.15 -27.39 10.72
C GLN A 124 -6.51 -26.69 10.67
N GLN A 125 -6.76 -25.76 11.60
CA GLN A 125 -8.00 -24.97 11.69
C GLN A 125 -7.87 -23.62 10.99
N LEU A 126 -6.80 -22.88 11.28
CA LEU A 126 -6.57 -21.55 10.72
C LEU A 126 -6.22 -21.61 9.23
N GLY A 127 -5.38 -22.57 8.84
CA GLY A 127 -4.87 -22.71 7.49
C GLY A 127 -4.21 -21.42 6.98
N TYR A 128 -4.19 -21.20 5.66
CA TYR A 128 -3.47 -20.07 5.07
C TYR A 128 -4.26 -19.23 4.06
N LYS A 129 -5.38 -19.73 3.53
CA LYS A 129 -6.06 -19.08 2.39
C LYS A 129 -6.67 -17.71 2.73
N GLN A 130 -7.06 -17.49 3.98
CA GLN A 130 -7.63 -16.21 4.42
C GLN A 130 -6.57 -15.23 4.99
N LEU A 131 -5.31 -15.66 5.12
CA LEU A 131 -4.24 -14.84 5.67
C LEU A 131 -3.64 -13.95 4.58
N LYS A 132 -3.97 -12.65 4.62
CA LYS A 132 -3.60 -11.66 3.58
C LYS A 132 -2.09 -11.55 3.37
N LEU A 133 -1.33 -11.77 4.42
CA LEU A 133 0.12 -11.69 4.39
C LEU A 133 0.78 -12.98 3.91
N VAL A 134 0.06 -14.09 3.67
CA VAL A 134 0.64 -15.32 3.11
C VAL A 134 0.53 -15.30 1.58
N THR A 135 1.64 -15.51 0.87
CA THR A 135 1.65 -15.60 -0.60
C THR A 135 1.52 -17.04 -1.06
N LYS A 136 1.27 -17.24 -2.36
CA LYS A 136 1.23 -18.57 -3.00
C LYS A 136 2.53 -19.38 -2.79
N THR A 137 3.67 -18.71 -2.73
CA THR A 137 4.96 -19.39 -2.51
C THR A 137 5.07 -19.86 -1.06
N ASP A 138 4.70 -19.01 -0.11
CA ASP A 138 4.69 -19.34 1.32
C ASP A 138 3.73 -20.50 1.58
N ALA A 139 2.52 -20.44 1.01
CA ALA A 139 1.52 -21.50 1.11
C ALA A 139 2.06 -22.86 0.63
N LYS A 140 2.78 -22.91 -0.50
CA LYS A 140 3.39 -24.14 -0.98
C LYS A 140 4.44 -24.70 -0.01
N MET A 141 5.23 -23.83 0.62
CA MET A 141 6.23 -24.27 1.61
C MET A 141 5.54 -24.77 2.87
N LEU A 142 4.49 -24.09 3.34
CA LEU A 142 3.68 -24.54 4.48
C LEU A 142 3.05 -25.91 4.21
N VAL A 143 2.42 -26.10 3.06
CA VAL A 143 1.82 -27.40 2.68
C VAL A 143 2.87 -28.50 2.56
N SER A 144 4.08 -28.16 2.09
CA SER A 144 5.18 -29.13 2.00
C SER A 144 5.65 -29.63 3.37
N LEU A 145 5.54 -28.83 4.43
CA LEU A 145 6.00 -29.17 5.78
C LEU A 145 4.88 -29.73 6.66
N TYR A 146 3.69 -29.13 6.58
CA TYR A 146 2.58 -29.38 7.49
C TYR A 146 1.36 -30.07 6.84
N GLY A 147 1.44 -30.34 5.53
CA GLY A 147 0.32 -30.89 4.75
C GLY A 147 -0.75 -29.84 4.40
N GLU A 148 -1.81 -30.26 3.72
CA GLU A 148 -2.98 -29.39 3.48
C GLU A 148 -3.81 -29.27 4.77
N PRO A 149 -4.17 -28.04 5.20
CA PRO A 149 -4.99 -27.85 6.38
C PRO A 149 -6.44 -28.26 6.11
N LYS A 150 -7.14 -28.71 7.15
CA LYS A 150 -8.55 -29.15 7.04
C LYS A 150 -9.49 -27.98 6.77
N GLN A 151 -9.17 -26.80 7.29
CA GLN A 151 -10.00 -25.61 7.21
C GLN A 151 -9.14 -24.37 6.93
N HIS A 152 -9.83 -23.27 6.65
CA HIS A 152 -9.21 -21.96 6.52
C HIS A 152 -10.08 -20.93 7.21
N SER A 153 -9.48 -20.13 8.09
CA SER A 153 -10.12 -19.10 8.89
C SER A 153 -9.18 -17.91 9.08
N THR A 154 -9.59 -16.92 9.86
CA THR A 154 -8.72 -15.88 10.42
C THR A 154 -8.67 -15.99 11.94
N LEU A 155 -7.63 -15.43 12.56
CA LEU A 155 -7.55 -15.41 14.02
C LEU A 155 -8.71 -14.60 14.62
N ASN A 156 -9.17 -13.56 13.92
CA ASN A 156 -10.36 -12.80 14.29
C ASN A 156 -11.64 -13.67 14.31
N GLN A 157 -11.81 -14.56 13.33
CA GLN A 157 -12.97 -15.45 13.26
C GLN A 157 -12.93 -16.53 14.36
N LEU A 158 -11.76 -17.08 14.65
CA LEU A 158 -11.60 -18.09 15.70
C LEU A 158 -11.75 -17.51 17.12
N TYR A 159 -11.34 -16.26 17.31
CA TYR A 159 -11.33 -15.58 18.63
C TYR A 159 -12.11 -14.26 18.60
N ALA A 160 -13.31 -14.28 18.01
CA ALA A 160 -14.14 -13.09 17.85
C ALA A 160 -14.50 -12.44 19.20
N GLU A 161 -14.69 -13.25 20.24
CA GLU A 161 -15.00 -12.77 21.60
C GLU A 161 -13.87 -11.91 22.18
N VAL A 162 -12.61 -12.30 21.95
CA VAL A 162 -11.43 -11.54 22.39
C VAL A 162 -11.39 -10.17 21.69
N TRP A 163 -11.71 -10.15 20.40
CA TRP A 163 -11.79 -8.89 19.64
C TRP A 163 -12.92 -8.00 20.16
N GLN A 164 -14.12 -8.55 20.36
CA GLN A 164 -15.28 -7.82 20.86
C GLN A 164 -15.02 -7.19 22.24
N GLN A 165 -14.34 -7.93 23.13
CA GLN A 165 -13.95 -7.38 24.43
C GLN A 165 -12.97 -6.20 24.26
N ALA A 166 -11.97 -6.33 23.40
CA ALA A 166 -11.01 -5.26 23.16
C ALA A 166 -11.67 -4.00 22.56
N GLU A 167 -12.65 -4.18 21.67
CA GLU A 167 -13.44 -3.10 21.08
C GLU A 167 -14.29 -2.40 22.15
N GLN A 168 -14.92 -3.15 23.05
CA GLN A 168 -15.69 -2.59 24.17
C GLN A 168 -14.78 -1.82 25.15
N ASP A 169 -13.61 -2.35 25.48
CA ASP A 169 -12.65 -1.68 26.36
C ASP A 169 -12.15 -0.37 25.74
N TYR A 170 -11.93 -0.36 24.42
CA TYR A 170 -11.57 0.85 23.69
C TYR A 170 -12.68 1.90 23.73
N LEU A 171 -13.93 1.49 23.49
CA LEU A 171 -15.12 2.33 23.59
C LEU A 171 -15.27 2.97 24.97
N ASN A 172 -15.14 2.17 26.04
CA ASN A 172 -15.24 2.65 27.42
C ASN A 172 -14.19 3.73 27.72
N ARG A 173 -12.96 3.56 27.19
CA ARG A 173 -11.89 4.56 27.33
C ARG A 173 -12.21 5.85 26.59
N LEU A 174 -12.76 5.78 25.38
CA LEU A 174 -13.20 6.97 24.65
C LEU A 174 -14.25 7.75 25.43
N GLN A 175 -15.28 7.06 25.96
CA GLN A 175 -16.34 7.68 26.75
C GLN A 175 -15.82 8.30 28.06
N THR A 176 -14.84 7.67 28.71
CA THR A 176 -14.23 8.21 29.94
C THR A 176 -13.31 9.40 29.66
N SER A 177 -12.80 9.51 28.43
CA SER A 177 -11.93 10.61 27.99
C SER A 177 -12.68 11.85 27.48
N GLU A 178 -13.98 11.74 27.22
CA GLU A 178 -14.83 12.90 26.97
C GLU A 178 -15.18 13.55 28.33
N PRO A 179 -14.78 14.82 28.58
CA PRO A 179 -15.19 15.49 29.80
C PRO A 179 -16.71 15.65 29.80
N ALA A 180 -17.33 15.42 30.95
CA ALA A 180 -18.65 15.94 31.26
C ALA A 180 -18.60 17.48 31.28
N GLU A 181 -18.54 18.12 30.11
CA GLU A 181 -18.74 19.57 29.94
C GLU A 181 -20.10 19.80 29.31
N GLN A 182 -21.12 19.83 30.16
CA GLN A 182 -22.29 20.64 29.89
C GLN A 182 -21.99 22.08 30.32
N LEU A 183 -22.11 22.99 29.35
CA LEU A 183 -22.28 24.43 29.47
C LEU A 183 -21.05 25.25 29.91
N GLU A 184 -20.24 25.68 28.93
CA GLU A 184 -19.98 27.11 28.73
C GLU A 184 -19.41 27.40 27.34
N GLU A 185 -19.98 28.42 26.72
CA GLU A 185 -19.74 28.87 25.36
C GLU A 185 -18.47 29.74 25.33
N ALA A 186 -17.29 29.19 25.00
CA ALA A 186 -16.21 29.90 24.30
C ALA A 186 -14.92 29.07 24.15
N SER A 187 -14.40 29.09 22.91
CA SER A 187 -13.02 28.77 22.51
C SER A 187 -12.61 27.29 22.49
N GLU A 188 -12.71 26.70 21.30
CA GLU A 188 -12.10 25.41 20.96
C GLU A 188 -10.60 25.33 21.32
N PRO A 189 -10.14 24.21 21.90
CA PRO A 189 -8.86 23.64 21.55
C PRO A 189 -9.12 22.35 20.78
N LYS A 190 -9.14 22.43 19.44
CA LYS A 190 -9.07 21.26 18.56
C LYS A 190 -7.74 20.54 18.81
N LEU A 191 -7.76 19.46 19.60
CA LEU A 191 -6.68 18.47 19.66
C LEU A 191 -6.59 17.77 18.30
N LYS A 192 -5.75 18.32 17.40
CA LYS A 192 -5.33 17.66 16.17
C LYS A 192 -4.24 16.63 16.49
N TYR A 193 -4.62 15.38 16.67
CA TYR A 193 -3.69 14.26 16.56
C TYR A 193 -3.83 13.59 15.20
N GLY A 194 -2.71 13.53 14.47
CA GLY A 194 -2.61 12.90 13.16
C GLY A 194 -1.94 13.80 12.12
N LEU A 195 -0.63 13.56 11.91
CA LEU A 195 0.31 14.23 11.01
C LEU A 195 0.98 15.54 11.49
N SER A 196 2.29 15.37 11.78
CA SER A 196 3.39 16.36 11.75
C SER A 196 3.59 17.28 12.97
N THR A 197 4.32 16.75 13.96
CA THR A 197 5.28 17.55 14.77
C THR A 197 6.71 17.49 14.19
N ALA A 198 7.06 16.43 13.45
CA ALA A 198 8.39 16.29 12.82
C ALA A 198 8.65 17.30 11.69
N SER A 199 7.66 17.60 10.84
CA SER A 199 7.84 18.52 9.69
C SER A 199 8.01 20.00 10.10
N ARG A 200 7.90 20.33 11.39
CA ARG A 200 8.18 21.67 11.91
C ARG A 200 9.59 21.81 12.47
N LYS A 201 10.28 20.71 12.73
CA LYS A 201 11.59 20.71 13.40
C LYS A 201 12.76 20.46 12.47
N TYR A 202 12.53 19.91 11.27
CA TYR A 202 13.62 19.52 10.38
C TYR A 202 13.42 20.01 8.95
N ASP A 203 14.50 20.45 8.31
CA ASP A 203 14.50 20.78 6.89
C ASP A 203 14.54 19.52 6.01
N ALA A 204 14.49 19.70 4.69
CA ALA A 204 14.53 18.60 3.70
C ALA A 204 15.80 17.73 3.78
N ASN A 205 16.82 18.17 4.53
CA ASN A 205 18.09 17.47 4.72
C ASN A 205 18.22 16.87 6.13
N GLY A 206 17.20 16.99 6.98
CA GLY A 206 17.19 16.42 8.33
C GLY A 206 17.92 17.26 9.39
N GLN A 207 18.21 18.54 9.12
CA GLN A 207 18.79 19.45 10.12
C GLN A 207 17.73 20.17 10.95
N VAL A 208 17.99 20.41 12.23
CA VAL A 208 17.07 21.08 13.16
C VAL A 208 16.86 22.54 12.73
N ILE A 209 15.63 22.92 12.42
CA ILE A 209 15.26 24.31 12.12
C ILE A 209 15.19 25.06 13.45
N ALA A 210 16.16 25.95 13.71
CA ALA A 210 16.11 26.88 14.83
C ALA A 210 14.85 27.75 14.70
N SER A 211 14.10 27.90 15.79
CA SER A 211 12.84 28.64 15.86
C SER A 211 13.04 30.11 15.49
N GLN A 212 12.87 30.44 14.21
CA GLN A 212 12.82 31.84 13.77
C GLN A 212 11.53 32.48 14.27
N LYS A 213 11.65 33.71 14.79
CA LYS A 213 10.52 34.56 15.21
C LYS A 213 9.41 34.50 14.17
N SER A 214 8.19 34.27 14.64
CA SER A 214 6.99 34.23 13.81
C SER A 214 6.91 35.51 12.96
N PRO A 215 6.66 35.40 11.64
CA PRO A 215 6.60 36.56 10.75
C PRO A 215 5.51 37.52 11.21
N SER A 216 5.78 38.81 11.09
CA SER A 216 4.82 39.85 11.45
C SER A 216 3.54 39.69 10.62
N GLN A 217 2.42 40.22 11.12
CA GLN A 217 1.13 40.11 10.44
C GLN A 217 1.18 40.65 9.00
N ALA A 218 2.01 41.67 8.76
CA ALA A 218 2.29 42.22 7.42
C ALA A 218 2.97 41.21 6.48
N GLU A 219 3.97 40.45 6.96
CA GLU A 219 4.67 39.43 6.17
C GLU A 219 3.77 38.23 5.83
N LYS A 220 2.83 37.90 6.72
CA LYS A 220 1.82 36.87 6.46
C LYS A 220 0.86 37.29 5.34
N HIS A 221 0.42 38.54 5.32
CA HIS A 221 -0.42 39.07 4.25
C HIS A 221 0.29 39.11 2.90
N ILE A 222 1.58 39.49 2.86
CA ILE A 222 2.38 39.50 1.63
C ILE A 222 2.57 38.06 1.09
N LYS A 223 2.92 37.10 1.96
CA LYS A 223 3.05 35.68 1.54
C LYS A 223 1.73 35.05 1.09
N ALA A 224 0.61 35.41 1.71
CA ALA A 224 -0.71 34.95 1.29
C ALA A 224 -1.07 35.47 -0.10
N ARG A 225 -0.79 36.75 -0.39
CA ARG A 225 -1.06 37.38 -1.69
C ARG A 225 -0.20 36.79 -2.82
N ILE A 226 1.07 36.51 -2.56
CA ILE A 226 1.96 35.84 -3.54
C ILE A 226 1.48 34.41 -3.81
N ARG A 227 1.05 33.66 -2.79
CA ARG A 227 0.52 32.30 -2.96
C ARG A 227 -0.79 32.27 -3.73
N SER A 228 -1.69 33.25 -3.53
CA SER A 228 -2.93 33.33 -4.32
C SER A 228 -2.66 33.63 -5.79
N SER A 229 -1.69 34.49 -6.09
CA SER A 229 -1.30 34.80 -7.47
C SER A 229 -0.61 33.62 -8.17
N GLN A 230 0.23 32.87 -7.46
CA GLN A 230 0.87 31.65 -8.00
C GLN A 230 -0.12 30.50 -8.19
N LYS A 231 -1.11 30.37 -7.31
CA LYS A 231 -2.18 29.36 -7.44
C LYS A 231 -3.08 29.65 -8.64
N ALA A 232 -3.44 30.93 -8.85
CA ALA A 232 -4.20 31.35 -10.03
C ALA A 232 -3.43 31.07 -11.34
N ALA A 233 -2.12 31.35 -11.38
CA ALA A 233 -1.29 31.05 -12.56
C ALA A 233 -1.13 29.54 -12.84
N GLN A 234 -1.13 28.70 -11.80
CA GLN A 234 -1.09 27.23 -11.95
C GLN A 234 -2.43 26.63 -12.37
N GLU A 235 -3.56 27.27 -12.01
CA GLU A 235 -4.89 26.83 -12.44
C GLU A 235 -5.11 27.15 -13.93
N THR A 236 -4.67 28.31 -14.41
CA THR A 236 -4.70 28.65 -15.85
C THR A 236 -3.82 27.73 -16.70
N GLU A 237 -2.61 27.37 -16.23
CA GLU A 237 -1.75 26.40 -16.93
C GLU A 237 -2.35 24.99 -16.99
N LYS A 238 -3.14 24.59 -15.98
CA LYS A 238 -3.81 23.27 -15.96
C LYS A 238 -4.98 23.21 -16.92
N GLU A 239 -5.77 24.27 -17.02
CA GLU A 239 -6.88 24.35 -17.98
C GLU A 239 -6.39 24.34 -19.43
N ASP A 240 -5.29 25.04 -19.73
CA ASP A 240 -4.65 25.02 -21.05
C ASP A 240 -4.11 23.63 -21.43
N ARG A 241 -3.49 22.92 -20.47
CA ARG A 241 -3.01 21.55 -20.70
C ARG A 241 -4.15 20.56 -20.92
N TYR A 242 -5.26 20.70 -20.18
CA TYR A 242 -6.43 19.84 -20.35
C TYR A 242 -7.08 20.07 -21.72
N SER A 243 -7.24 21.33 -22.12
CA SER A 243 -7.76 21.70 -23.44
C SER A 243 -6.88 21.17 -24.59
N ALA A 244 -5.55 21.26 -24.46
CA ALA A 244 -4.61 20.69 -25.43
C ALA A 244 -4.69 19.16 -25.50
N MET A 245 -4.91 18.48 -24.37
CA MET A 245 -5.06 17.02 -24.31
C MET A 245 -6.36 16.56 -24.98
N VAL A 246 -7.46 17.28 -24.75
CA VAL A 246 -8.76 17.02 -25.39
C VAL A 246 -8.68 17.26 -26.90
N ALA A 247 -8.00 18.32 -27.35
CA ALA A 247 -7.77 18.57 -28.77
C ALA A 247 -6.95 17.45 -29.45
N ARG A 248 -5.89 16.96 -28.80
CA ARG A 248 -5.10 15.81 -29.28
C ARG A 248 -5.91 14.52 -29.31
N GLY A 249 -6.78 14.28 -28.33
CA GLY A 249 -7.68 13.12 -28.31
C GLY A 249 -8.70 13.15 -29.47
N LYS A 250 -9.24 14.33 -29.80
CA LYS A 250 -10.14 14.53 -30.95
C LYS A 250 -9.41 14.33 -32.28
N GLN A 251 -8.16 14.78 -32.41
CA GLN A 251 -7.34 14.54 -33.61
C GLN A 251 -6.99 13.05 -33.79
N LEU A 252 -6.60 12.36 -32.72
CA LEU A 252 -6.27 10.92 -32.77
C LEU A 252 -7.51 10.06 -33.09
N SER A 253 -8.69 10.39 -32.54
CA SER A 253 -9.94 9.70 -32.89
C SER A 253 -10.36 9.95 -34.34
N GLY A 254 -10.19 11.18 -34.86
CA GLY A 254 -10.39 11.47 -36.28
C GLY A 254 -9.48 10.66 -37.20
N LEU A 255 -8.19 10.56 -36.86
CA LEU A 255 -7.22 9.76 -37.63
C LEU A 255 -7.53 8.26 -37.60
N VAL A 256 -8.02 7.73 -36.47
CA VAL A 256 -8.44 6.33 -36.36
C VAL A 256 -9.68 6.05 -37.21
N VAL A 257 -10.67 6.95 -37.20
CA VAL A 257 -11.87 6.83 -38.05
C VAL A 257 -11.50 6.87 -39.53
N GLN A 258 -10.55 7.73 -39.91
CA GLN A 258 -10.06 7.82 -41.29
C GLN A 258 -9.29 6.55 -41.71
N ALA A 259 -8.43 6.00 -40.84
CA ALA A 259 -7.71 4.76 -41.11
C ALA A 259 -8.65 3.54 -41.25
N LEU A 260 -9.74 3.49 -40.48
CA LEU A 260 -10.76 2.44 -40.62
C LEU A 260 -11.56 2.56 -41.93
N ARG A 261 -11.85 3.79 -42.36
CA ARG A 261 -12.52 4.07 -43.64
C ARG A 261 -11.61 3.70 -44.83
N GLU A 262 -10.33 4.05 -44.76
CA GLU A 262 -9.32 3.65 -45.76
C GLU A 262 -9.13 2.13 -45.82
N ARG A 263 -9.09 1.44 -44.67
CA ARG A 263 -9.02 -0.02 -44.61
C ARG A 263 -10.21 -0.68 -45.29
N ARG A 264 -11.42 -0.12 -45.14
CA ARG A 264 -12.63 -0.64 -45.78
C ARG A 264 -12.57 -0.47 -47.31
N LEU A 265 -12.16 0.70 -47.79
CA LEU A 265 -11.96 0.99 -49.21
C LEU A 265 -10.89 0.10 -49.86
N ILE A 266 -9.79 -0.16 -49.16
CA ILE A 266 -8.75 -1.08 -49.64
C ILE A 266 -9.30 -2.50 -49.73
N LYS A 267 -10.08 -2.95 -48.74
CA LYS A 267 -10.67 -4.30 -48.73
C LYS A 267 -11.67 -4.50 -49.86
N GLU A 268 -12.52 -3.50 -50.16
CA GLU A 268 -13.42 -3.53 -51.32
C GLU A 268 -12.68 -3.54 -52.65
N ARG A 269 -11.60 -2.74 -52.79
CA ARG A 269 -10.82 -2.70 -54.03
C ARG A 269 -10.00 -3.97 -54.29
N VAL A 270 -9.51 -4.61 -53.23
CA VAL A 270 -8.83 -5.92 -53.31
C VAL A 270 -9.81 -7.03 -53.72
N LEU A 271 -11.06 -6.96 -53.25
CA LEU A 271 -12.09 -7.92 -53.64
C LEU A 271 -12.58 -7.72 -55.08
N ASN A 272 -12.51 -6.49 -55.62
CA ASN A 272 -13.10 -6.15 -56.92
C ASN A 272 -12.09 -5.88 -58.06
N GLY A 273 -10.76 -6.03 -57.87
CA GLY A 273 -9.80 -5.54 -58.88
C GLY A 273 -8.45 -6.26 -58.94
N SER A 274 -8.03 -6.59 -60.16
CA SER A 274 -6.78 -7.25 -60.54
C SER A 274 -5.52 -6.66 -59.88
N PHE A 275 -4.60 -7.56 -59.48
CA PHE A 275 -3.39 -7.33 -58.69
C PHE A 275 -2.43 -6.21 -59.16
N LYS A 276 -2.56 -5.72 -60.41
CA LYS A 276 -1.73 -4.62 -60.93
C LYS A 276 -1.99 -3.27 -60.25
N ASN A 277 -3.23 -2.97 -59.85
CA ASN A 277 -3.58 -1.69 -59.23
C ASN A 277 -3.14 -1.58 -57.74
N ILE A 278 -2.94 -2.73 -57.08
CA ILE A 278 -2.55 -2.84 -55.67
C ILE A 278 -1.06 -2.47 -55.46
N LYS A 279 -0.20 -2.81 -56.43
CA LYS A 279 1.24 -2.45 -56.37
C LYS A 279 1.47 -0.93 -56.48
N GLN A 280 0.66 -0.24 -57.27
CA GLN A 280 0.83 1.20 -57.51
C GLN A 280 0.32 2.04 -56.33
N THR A 281 -0.63 1.53 -55.55
CA THR A 281 -1.13 2.19 -54.34
C THR A 281 -0.22 2.00 -53.12
N LEU A 282 0.45 0.84 -53.00
CA LEU A 282 1.45 0.59 -51.94
C LEU A 282 2.76 1.38 -52.13
N ALA A 283 3.06 1.84 -53.35
CA ALA A 283 4.25 2.64 -53.64
C ALA A 283 4.14 4.11 -53.16
N ASN A 284 2.94 4.62 -52.89
CA ASN A 284 2.76 5.96 -52.33
C ASN A 284 3.03 5.94 -50.81
N LYS A 285 4.24 6.40 -50.45
CA LYS A 285 4.95 6.31 -49.15
C LYS A 285 4.21 6.72 -47.86
N LYS A 286 2.93 7.09 -47.85
CA LYS A 286 2.20 7.47 -46.62
C LYS A 286 1.48 6.32 -45.90
N MET A 287 1.29 5.15 -46.53
CA MET A 287 0.59 4.02 -45.90
C MET A 287 1.49 2.96 -45.23
N VAL A 288 2.80 2.99 -45.46
CA VAL A 288 3.72 1.98 -44.90
C VAL A 288 3.89 2.13 -43.38
N THR A 289 3.74 3.33 -42.83
CA THR A 289 3.83 3.60 -41.39
C THR A 289 2.65 3.06 -40.59
N VAL A 290 1.46 2.95 -41.19
CA VAL A 290 0.24 2.50 -40.47
C VAL A 290 0.18 0.97 -40.35
N LEU A 291 0.77 0.22 -41.29
CA LEU A 291 0.83 -1.25 -41.22
C LEU A 291 1.98 -1.79 -40.37
N GLY A 292 3.09 -1.04 -40.22
CA GLY A 292 4.18 -1.41 -39.32
C GLY A 292 3.76 -1.53 -37.85
N ALA A 293 2.80 -0.72 -37.40
CA ALA A 293 2.28 -0.77 -36.04
C ALA A 293 1.31 -1.95 -35.79
N SER A 294 0.63 -2.46 -36.82
CA SER A 294 -0.31 -3.60 -36.66
C SER A 294 0.38 -4.98 -36.69
N CYS A 295 1.55 -5.12 -37.34
CA CYS A 295 2.30 -6.39 -37.31
C CYS A 295 2.97 -6.69 -35.96
N LEU A 296 3.27 -5.67 -35.15
CA LEU A 296 3.81 -5.87 -33.79
C LEU A 296 2.76 -6.38 -32.78
N VAL A 297 1.47 -6.20 -33.06
CA VAL A 297 0.38 -6.70 -32.21
C VAL A 297 0.04 -8.16 -32.54
N MET A 298 0.29 -8.63 -33.76
CA MET A 298 0.01 -10.02 -34.18
C MET A 298 1.09 -11.03 -33.76
N THR A 299 2.34 -10.62 -33.53
CA THR A 299 3.41 -11.54 -33.10
C THR A 299 3.43 -11.84 -31.60
N ARG A 300 2.77 -11.03 -30.75
CA ARG A 300 2.59 -11.35 -29.32
C ARG A 300 1.45 -12.32 -29.04
N LYS A 301 0.42 -12.39 -29.90
CA LYS A 301 -0.73 -13.30 -29.71
C LYS A 301 -0.44 -14.74 -30.12
N LEU A 302 0.54 -14.99 -30.99
CA LEU A 302 0.95 -16.33 -31.43
C LEU A 302 1.95 -17.04 -30.51
N ARG A 303 2.64 -16.33 -29.59
CA ARG A 303 3.48 -16.99 -28.54
C ARG A 303 2.69 -17.48 -27.33
N SER A 304 1.45 -17.05 -27.16
CA SER A 304 0.61 -17.43 -26.00
C SER A 304 -0.19 -18.73 -26.22
N HIS A 305 -0.28 -19.25 -27.45
CA HIS A 305 -1.09 -20.43 -27.76
C HIS A 305 -0.29 -21.72 -27.96
N ASN A 306 1.05 -21.68 -27.81
CA ASN A 306 1.92 -22.85 -28.02
C ASN A 306 2.72 -23.26 -26.78
N ARG A 307 2.17 -23.02 -25.58
CA ARG A 307 2.71 -23.54 -24.30
C ARG A 307 1.71 -24.35 -23.47
N ASN A 308 0.58 -24.73 -24.07
CA ASN A 308 -0.34 -25.76 -23.56
C ASN A 308 -0.42 -26.93 -24.56
N LYS A 309 0.74 -27.50 -24.88
CA LYS A 309 0.92 -28.90 -25.30
C LYS A 309 2.27 -29.36 -24.76
#